data_AF-A0A2U8H3Z2-F1
#
_entry.id   AF-A0A2U8H3Z2-F1
#
_cell.length_a   1.000
_cell.length_b   1.000
_cell.length_c   1.000
_cell.angle_alpha   90.00
_cell.angle_beta   90.00
_cell.angle_gamma   90.00
#
_symmetry.space_group_name_H-M   'P 1'
#
loop_
_entity.id
_entity.type
_entity.pdbx_description
1 polymer ?
#
loop_
_entity_poly.entity_id
_entity_poly.type
_entity_poly.pdbx_seq_one_letter_code
_entity_poly.pdbx_strand_id
1 'polypeptide(L)'
;MRARSLLLALSVPALVACSHVETYGGPVAGVVGTRAVLASLDLWSTTYLSNGLIAYAIYDPLQPTWTIEASVTGEDRVQMDLQMKRLVTGGEGEARQVFMRTARKLVEEGGYAGYDVLRFEEGVEATRPFARRIANGEIRLVKSRQFPTL
;
A
#
# COMPACT_ATOMS: atom_id res chain seq x y z
N MET A 1 0.52 7.41 -70.95
CA MET A 1 1.50 7.91 -71.95
C MET A 1 2.28 9.02 -71.28
N ARG A 2 3.60 9.05 -71.06
CA ARG A 2 4.78 8.26 -71.43
C ARG A 2 5.85 8.47 -70.34
N ALA A 3 6.66 7.45 -70.13
CA ALA A 3 7.81 7.40 -69.24
C ALA A 3 9.03 8.20 -69.75
N ARG A 4 9.95 8.52 -68.83
CA ARG A 4 11.41 8.65 -69.01
C ARG A 4 12.04 9.06 -67.66
N SER A 5 12.66 8.22 -66.82
CA SER A 5 13.90 7.42 -66.89
C SER A 5 15.21 8.25 -67.00
N LEU A 6 15.97 8.31 -65.89
CA LEU A 6 17.43 8.55 -65.76
C LEU A 6 17.83 8.09 -64.34
N LEU A 7 18.22 6.82 -64.15
CA LEU A 7 19.60 6.33 -64.06
C LEU A 7 20.52 7.17 -63.17
N LEU A 8 20.84 6.66 -61.98
CA LEU A 8 22.24 6.37 -61.62
C LEU A 8 22.28 5.37 -60.46
N ALA A 9 22.76 4.16 -60.76
CA ALA A 9 23.16 3.17 -59.79
C ALA A 9 24.66 3.35 -59.50
N LEU A 10 25.02 3.49 -58.23
CA LEU A 10 26.35 3.34 -57.64
C LEU A 10 26.09 3.38 -56.11
N SER A 11 26.34 2.39 -55.27
CA SER A 11 27.45 1.47 -55.15
C SER A 11 27.10 0.41 -54.07
N VAL A 12 27.65 -0.79 -54.26
CA VAL A 12 27.68 -1.98 -53.38
C VAL A 12 28.90 -1.86 -52.42
N PRO A 13 29.12 -2.60 -51.29
CA PRO A 13 28.40 -3.71 -50.64
C PRO A 13 28.20 -3.63 -49.09
N ALA A 14 27.35 -4.53 -48.61
CA ALA A 14 27.43 -5.38 -47.40
C ALA A 14 28.35 -4.97 -46.22
N LEU A 15 27.72 -4.73 -45.06
CA LEU A 15 28.03 -5.34 -43.75
C LEU A 15 27.18 -4.64 -42.67
N VAL A 16 25.89 -4.98 -42.58
CA VAL A 16 25.13 -4.72 -41.35
C VAL A 16 24.32 -5.97 -41.03
N ALA A 17 24.87 -6.72 -40.10
CA ALA A 17 24.20 -7.57 -39.12
C ALA A 17 22.83 -8.13 -39.52
N CYS A 18 22.81 -9.44 -39.81
CA CYS A 18 21.69 -10.27 -39.41
C CYS A 18 21.62 -10.31 -37.86
N SER A 19 21.25 -9.22 -37.21
CA SER A 19 20.62 -9.32 -35.90
C SER A 19 19.20 -9.79 -36.17
N HIS A 20 19.05 -11.10 -36.00
CA HIS A 20 17.79 -11.80 -35.85
C HIS A 20 16.95 -11.04 -34.81
N VAL A 21 16.11 -10.11 -35.27
CA VAL A 21 14.92 -9.71 -34.51
C VAL A 21 14.09 -10.97 -34.45
N GLU A 22 14.21 -11.70 -33.34
CA GLU A 22 13.12 -12.54 -32.87
C GLU A 22 11.93 -11.60 -32.75
N THR A 23 11.04 -11.70 -33.73
CA THR A 23 9.72 -11.12 -33.72
C THR A 23 9.00 -11.69 -32.51
N TYR A 24 9.21 -11.09 -31.34
CA TYR A 24 8.48 -11.41 -30.12
C TYR A 24 7.03 -10.96 -30.37
N GLY A 25 6.23 -11.85 -30.96
CA GLY A 25 4.78 -11.72 -31.03
C GLY A 25 4.12 -11.86 -29.65
N GLY A 26 4.88 -12.29 -28.63
CA GLY A 26 4.43 -12.49 -27.24
C GLY A 26 3.84 -11.25 -26.56
N PRO A 27 4.43 -10.04 -26.63
CA PRO A 27 3.90 -8.86 -25.95
C PRO A 27 2.66 -8.32 -26.66
N VAL A 28 2.65 -8.32 -28.00
CA VAL A 28 1.54 -7.81 -28.80
C VAL A 28 0.35 -8.78 -28.74
N ALA A 29 0.57 -10.09 -28.89
CA ALA A 29 -0.47 -11.10 -28.73
C ALA A 29 -1.03 -11.11 -27.29
N GLY A 30 -0.17 -10.92 -26.28
CA GLY A 30 -0.58 -10.79 -24.88
C GLY A 30 -1.48 -9.57 -24.62
N VAL A 31 -1.11 -8.40 -25.18
CA VAL A 31 -1.90 -7.17 -25.05
C VAL A 31 -3.23 -7.27 -25.81
N VAL A 32 -3.22 -7.79 -27.05
CA VAL A 32 -4.43 -7.96 -27.86
C VAL A 32 -5.38 -8.98 -27.22
N GLY A 33 -4.85 -10.11 -26.74
CA GLY A 33 -5.62 -11.12 -26.04
C GLY A 33 -6.24 -10.59 -24.74
N THR A 34 -5.45 -9.87 -23.93
CA THR A 34 -5.95 -9.26 -22.69
C THR A 34 -7.04 -8.23 -22.97
N ARG A 35 -6.86 -7.37 -23.98
CA ARG A 35 -7.89 -6.39 -24.38
C ARG A 35 -9.16 -7.07 -24.88
N ALA A 36 -9.04 -8.15 -25.67
CA ALA A 36 -10.19 -8.91 -26.17
C ALA A 36 -10.99 -9.56 -25.03
N VAL A 37 -10.31 -10.13 -24.03
CA VAL A 37 -10.95 -10.70 -22.83
C VAL A 37 -11.60 -9.60 -21.98
N LEU A 38 -10.92 -8.48 -21.74
CA LEU A 38 -11.51 -7.36 -21.00
C LEU A 38 -12.72 -6.76 -21.72
N ALA A 39 -12.71 -6.75 -23.06
CA ALA A 39 -13.84 -6.30 -23.87
C ALA A 39 -15.01 -7.29 -23.86
N SER A 40 -14.75 -8.61 -23.89
CA SER A 40 -15.82 -9.61 -23.77
C SER A 40 -16.47 -9.63 -22.39
N LEU A 41 -15.74 -9.18 -21.35
CA LEU A 41 -16.23 -9.01 -19.98
C LEU A 41 -16.77 -7.58 -19.70
N ASP A 42 -16.80 -6.71 -20.71
CA ASP A 42 -17.24 -5.30 -20.61
C ASP A 42 -16.54 -4.46 -19.51
N LEU A 43 -15.30 -4.84 -19.17
CA LEU A 43 -14.50 -4.22 -18.11
C LEU A 43 -13.95 -2.85 -18.51
N TRP A 44 -13.99 -2.52 -19.80
CA TRP A 44 -13.63 -1.20 -20.34
C TRP A 44 -14.79 -0.20 -20.32
N SER A 45 -16.02 -0.64 -19.99
CA SER A 45 -17.14 0.28 -19.89
C SER A 45 -16.86 1.33 -18.81
N THR A 46 -17.27 2.58 -19.06
CA THR A 46 -17.13 3.67 -18.09
C THR A 46 -17.80 3.31 -16.76
N THR A 47 -18.93 2.58 -16.80
CA THR A 47 -19.65 2.09 -15.64
C THR A 47 -18.85 1.09 -14.82
N TYR A 48 -18.21 0.11 -15.47
CA TYR A 48 -17.40 -0.87 -14.75
C TYR A 48 -16.16 -0.22 -14.13
N LEU A 49 -15.47 0.63 -14.90
CA LEU A 49 -14.30 1.36 -14.41
C LEU A 49 -14.65 2.30 -13.26
N SER A 50 -15.75 3.06 -13.37
CA SER A 50 -16.19 3.97 -12.29
C SER A 50 -16.57 3.20 -11.04
N ASN A 51 -17.33 2.10 -11.17
CA ASN A 51 -17.69 1.24 -10.04
C ASN A 51 -16.46 0.59 -9.40
N GLY A 52 -15.48 0.17 -10.19
CA GLY A 52 -14.21 -0.37 -9.70
C GLY A 52 -13.40 0.66 -8.91
N LEU A 53 -13.32 1.90 -9.39
CA LEU A 53 -12.66 3.00 -8.67
C LEU A 53 -13.40 3.38 -7.39
N ILE A 54 -14.74 3.37 -7.39
CA ILE A 54 -15.55 3.60 -6.19
C ILE A 54 -15.31 2.50 -5.15
N ALA A 55 -15.35 1.24 -5.57
CA ALA A 55 -15.06 0.11 -4.69
C ALA A 55 -13.64 0.18 -4.10
N TYR A 56 -12.65 0.55 -4.93
CA TYR A 56 -11.29 0.78 -4.49
C TYR A 56 -11.19 1.92 -3.47
N ALA A 57 -11.88 3.05 -3.70
CA ALA A 57 -11.85 4.17 -2.77
C ALA A 57 -12.49 3.83 -1.40
N ILE A 58 -13.48 2.93 -1.38
CA ILE A 58 -14.15 2.49 -0.14
C ILE A 58 -13.32 1.45 0.62
N TYR A 59 -12.73 0.47 -0.08
CA TYR A 59 -11.96 -0.62 0.55
C TYR A 59 -10.50 -0.23 0.84
N ASP A 60 -9.92 0.64 0.01
CA ASP A 60 -8.51 1.03 -0.09
C ASP A 60 -7.53 -0.01 0.48
N PRO A 61 -7.04 -0.94 -0.37
CA PRO A 61 -6.14 -1.99 0.08
C PRO A 61 -4.77 -1.46 0.56
N LEU A 62 -4.42 -0.21 0.26
CA LEU A 62 -3.12 0.37 0.60
C LEU A 62 -3.11 1.05 1.98
N GLN A 63 -4.27 1.38 2.53
CA GLN A 63 -4.33 1.91 3.89
C GLN A 63 -3.98 0.83 4.93
N PRO A 64 -3.29 1.18 6.04
CA PRO A 64 -3.00 0.24 7.12
C PRO A 64 -4.25 -0.46 7.68
N THR A 65 -4.12 -1.71 8.09
CA THR A 65 -5.20 -2.51 8.69
C THR A 65 -5.73 -1.89 9.99
N TRP A 66 -4.83 -1.29 10.77
CA TRP A 66 -5.10 -0.68 12.05
C TRP A 66 -4.84 0.83 11.98
N THR A 67 -5.85 1.62 12.33
CA THR A 67 -5.71 3.06 12.60
C THR A 67 -5.40 3.24 14.07
N ILE A 68 -4.47 4.15 14.41
CA ILE A 68 -4.05 4.41 15.77
C ILE A 68 -4.22 5.90 16.06
N GLU A 69 -4.90 6.21 17.14
CA GLU A 69 -5.02 7.56 17.68
C GLU A 69 -4.30 7.58 19.03
N ALA A 70 -3.23 8.39 19.13
CA ALA A 70 -2.45 8.54 20.35
C ALA A 70 -2.71 9.92 20.95
N SER A 71 -3.06 9.96 22.23
CA SER A 71 -3.35 11.19 22.97
C SER A 71 -2.58 11.22 24.29
N VAL A 72 -2.04 12.38 24.64
CA VAL A 72 -1.36 12.58 25.92
C VAL A 72 -2.43 12.81 26.99
N THR A 73 -2.50 11.93 27.99
CA THR A 73 -3.53 11.94 29.05
C THR A 73 -2.99 12.37 30.42
N GLY A 74 -1.68 12.53 30.55
CA GLY A 74 -1.00 13.04 31.75
C GLY A 74 0.44 13.43 31.43
N GLU A 75 1.22 13.81 32.45
CA GLU A 75 2.57 14.34 32.24
C GLU A 75 3.50 13.38 31.47
N ASP A 76 3.47 12.11 31.83
CA ASP A 76 4.27 11.06 31.19
C ASP A 76 3.38 9.89 30.71
N ARG A 77 2.11 10.16 30.36
CA ARG A 77 1.15 9.12 29.96
C ARG A 77 0.55 9.37 28.59
N VAL A 78 0.50 8.30 27.81
CA VAL A 78 -0.10 8.31 26.48
C VAL A 78 -1.14 7.20 26.41
N GLN A 79 -2.36 7.59 26.09
CA GLN A 79 -3.41 6.66 25.71
C GLN A 79 -3.36 6.44 24.19
N MET A 80 -3.58 5.20 23.78
CA MET A 80 -3.63 4.80 22.38
C MET A 80 -4.89 4.01 22.12
N ASP A 81 -5.71 4.51 21.20
CA ASP A 81 -6.94 3.87 20.75
C ASP A 81 -6.71 3.34 19.33
N LEU A 82 -6.82 2.03 19.18
CA LEU A 82 -6.59 1.32 17.93
C LEU A 82 -7.92 0.82 17.38
N GLN A 83 -8.15 1.09 16.10
CA GLN A 83 -9.38 0.70 15.41
C GLN A 83 -9.00 -0.08 14.15
N MET A 84 -9.51 -1.30 14.04
CA MET A 84 -9.34 -2.10 12.83
C MET A 84 -10.29 -1.59 11.74
N LYS A 85 -9.84 -1.63 10.47
CA LYS A 85 -10.71 -1.42 9.31
C LYS A 85 -11.92 -2.35 9.37
N ARG A 86 -13.09 -1.83 8.96
CA ARG A 86 -14.36 -2.58 8.99
C ARG A 86 -14.44 -3.68 7.93
N LEU A 87 -13.76 -3.48 6.80
CA LEU A 87 -13.77 -4.38 5.65
C LEU A 87 -12.32 -4.78 5.37
N VAL A 88 -11.84 -5.82 6.04
CA VAL A 88 -10.52 -6.42 5.80
C VAL A 88 -10.56 -7.88 6.23
N THR A 89 -9.77 -8.73 5.59
CA THR A 89 -9.58 -10.13 5.98
C THR A 89 -8.17 -10.30 6.54
N GLY A 90 -8.05 -10.77 7.78
CA GLY A 90 -6.76 -10.93 8.45
C GLY A 90 -6.28 -9.69 9.22
N GLY A 91 -5.15 -9.82 9.93
CA GLY A 91 -4.58 -8.78 10.79
C GLY A 91 -5.23 -8.66 12.19
N GLU A 92 -6.20 -9.52 12.50
CA GLU A 92 -6.93 -9.51 13.78
C GLU A 92 -6.01 -9.72 15.00
N GLY A 93 -4.97 -10.55 14.85
CA GLY A 93 -3.99 -10.82 15.90
C GLY A 93 -2.84 -9.80 15.98
N GLU A 94 -2.83 -8.79 15.12
CA GLU A 94 -1.72 -7.83 15.06
C GLU A 94 -1.87 -6.68 16.06
N ALA A 95 -3.03 -6.53 16.70
CA ALA A 95 -3.36 -5.40 17.58
C ALA A 95 -2.24 -5.11 18.60
N ARG A 96 -1.79 -6.14 19.32
CA ARG A 96 -0.71 -6.02 20.30
C ARG A 96 0.62 -5.64 19.66
N GLN A 97 0.98 -6.22 18.52
CA GLN A 97 2.23 -5.90 17.84
C GLN A 97 2.22 -4.46 17.31
N VAL A 98 1.11 -4.03 16.73
CA VAL A 98 0.90 -2.65 16.27
C VAL A 98 1.01 -1.68 17.43
N PHE A 99 0.36 -1.97 18.56
CA PHE A 99 0.46 -1.18 19.78
C PHE A 99 1.92 -1.04 20.26
N MET A 100 2.65 -2.15 20.43
CA MET A 100 4.04 -2.11 20.91
C MET A 100 4.98 -1.38 19.94
N ARG A 101 4.75 -1.53 18.63
CA ARG A 101 5.52 -0.83 17.58
C ARG A 101 5.28 0.68 17.64
N THR A 102 4.03 1.09 17.77
CA THR A 102 3.67 2.51 17.88
C THR A 102 4.19 3.10 19.19
N ALA A 103 4.07 2.40 20.32
CA ALA A 103 4.63 2.83 21.60
C ALA A 103 6.16 3.02 21.53
N ARG A 104 6.88 2.11 20.86
CA ARG A 104 8.32 2.25 20.63
C ARG A 104 8.63 3.48 19.78
N LYS A 105 7.90 3.69 18.70
CA LYS A 105 8.06 4.86 17.83
C LYS A 105 7.86 6.17 18.62
N LEU A 106 6.84 6.23 19.48
CA LEU A 106 6.59 7.40 20.34
C LEU A 106 7.74 7.66 21.32
N VAL A 107 8.36 6.62 21.88
CA VAL A 107 9.53 6.75 22.75
C VAL A 107 10.74 7.27 21.99
N GLU A 108 11.02 6.70 20.81
CA GLU A 108 12.14 7.08 19.96
C GLU A 108 12.00 8.53 19.45
N GLU A 109 10.82 8.92 18.96
CA GLU A 109 10.53 10.27 18.49
C GLU A 109 10.48 11.29 19.63
N GLY A 110 10.03 10.88 20.81
CA GLY A 110 9.93 11.72 22.00
C GLY A 110 11.23 11.83 22.82
N GLY A 111 12.28 11.10 22.48
CA GLY A 111 13.56 11.11 23.21
C GLY A 111 13.49 10.49 24.61
N TYR A 112 12.56 9.57 24.84
CA TYR A 112 12.43 8.86 26.11
C TYR A 112 13.37 7.63 26.15
N ALA A 113 13.73 7.15 27.35
CA ALA A 113 14.53 5.93 27.48
C ALA A 113 13.74 4.65 27.21
N GLY A 114 12.42 4.69 27.43
CA GLY A 114 11.57 3.52 27.33
C GLY A 114 10.12 3.85 27.65
N TYR A 115 9.31 2.80 27.74
CA TYR A 115 7.92 2.89 28.17
C TYR A 115 7.53 1.67 29.00
N ASP A 116 6.59 1.88 29.93
CA ASP A 116 5.90 0.83 30.65
C ASP A 116 4.46 0.74 30.15
N VAL A 117 3.97 -0.47 29.89
CA VAL A 117 2.57 -0.68 29.52
C VAL A 117 1.73 -0.74 30.78
N LEU A 118 0.85 0.23 30.99
CA LEU A 118 -0.03 0.30 32.14
C LEU A 118 -1.29 -0.52 31.92
N ARG A 119 -1.86 -0.43 30.72
CA ARG A 119 -3.09 -1.13 30.34
C ARG A 119 -3.05 -1.52 28.88
N PHE A 120 -3.61 -2.67 28.57
CA PHE A 120 -3.88 -3.07 27.19
C PHE A 120 -5.07 -4.01 27.16
N GLU A 121 -6.12 -3.62 26.44
CA GLU A 121 -7.37 -4.35 26.33
C GLU A 121 -7.77 -4.44 24.85
N GLU A 122 -8.09 -5.64 24.40
CA GLU A 122 -8.68 -5.88 23.09
C GLU A 122 -10.19 -6.06 23.23
N GLY A 123 -10.93 -5.59 22.23
CA GLY A 123 -12.38 -5.65 22.23
C GLY A 123 -12.94 -5.73 20.81
N VAL A 124 -14.25 -5.88 20.77
CA VAL A 124 -15.03 -5.83 19.53
C VAL A 124 -16.12 -4.79 19.74
N GLU A 125 -16.14 -3.80 18.86
CA GLU A 125 -17.19 -2.79 18.85
C GLU A 125 -18.27 -3.21 17.85
N ALA A 126 -19.50 -3.39 18.35
CA ALA A 126 -20.67 -3.75 17.55
C ALA A 126 -21.30 -2.51 16.87
N THR A 127 -20.51 -1.82 16.04
CA THR A 127 -20.98 -0.67 15.28
C THR A 127 -21.75 -1.15 14.04
N ARG A 128 -22.93 -0.58 13.77
CA ARG A 128 -23.65 -0.87 12.52
C ARG A 128 -23.01 -0.10 11.36
N PRO A 129 -22.88 -0.69 10.15
CA PRO A 129 -23.40 -1.99 9.72
C PRO A 129 -22.50 -3.21 10.00
N PHE A 130 -21.20 -3.02 10.30
CA PHE A 130 -20.24 -4.11 10.53
C PHE A 130 -19.48 -3.91 11.84
N ALA A 131 -19.44 -4.95 12.66
CA ALA A 131 -18.60 -4.98 13.85
C ALA A 131 -17.11 -4.86 13.46
N ARG A 132 -16.32 -4.25 14.33
CA ARG A 132 -14.87 -4.11 14.13
C ARG A 132 -14.12 -4.42 15.41
N ARG A 133 -12.89 -4.89 15.29
CA ARG A 133 -11.99 -5.02 16.42
C ARG A 133 -11.45 -3.65 16.82
N ILE A 134 -11.27 -3.49 18.12
CA ILE A 134 -10.64 -2.33 18.73
C ILE A 134 -9.61 -2.81 19.74
N ALA A 135 -8.61 -1.99 20.02
CA ALA A 135 -7.73 -2.20 21.16
C ALA A 135 -7.45 -0.86 21.82
N ASN A 136 -7.49 -0.80 23.14
CA ASN A 136 -7.18 0.39 23.91
C ASN A 136 -6.00 0.08 24.81
N GLY A 137 -5.00 0.94 24.80
CA GLY A 137 -3.82 0.79 25.64
C GLY A 137 -3.38 2.11 26.23
N GLU A 138 -2.71 2.02 27.37
CA GLU A 138 -2.09 3.17 28.02
C GLU A 138 -0.64 2.81 28.33
N ILE A 139 0.27 3.69 27.94
CA ILE A 139 1.68 3.59 28.26
C ILE A 139 2.10 4.74 29.17
N ARG A 140 3.08 4.48 30.02
CA ARG A 140 3.86 5.50 30.70
C ARG A 140 5.21 5.64 30.02
N LEU A 141 5.58 6.86 29.66
CA LEU A 141 6.88 7.18 29.11
C LEU A 141 7.90 7.25 30.25
N VAL A 142 9.07 6.65 30.04
CA VAL A 142 10.14 6.61 31.05
C VAL A 142 11.28 7.50 30.57
N LYS A 143 11.54 8.58 31.31
CA LYS A 143 12.67 9.48 31.06
C LYS A 143 13.99 8.75 31.36
N SER A 144 15.01 8.99 30.53
CA SER A 144 16.34 8.43 30.79
C SER A 144 16.87 9.01 32.11
N ARG A 145 17.35 8.14 33.01
CA ARG A 145 18.14 8.56 34.16
C ARG A 145 19.61 8.64 33.79
N GLN A 146 19.94 9.13 32.59
CA GLN A 146 21.32 9.14 32.15
C GLN A 146 22.07 10.20 32.94
N PHE A 147 23.00 9.67 33.74
CA PHE A 147 23.88 10.22 34.77
C PHE A 147 24.27 11.70 34.63
N PRO A 148 24.43 12.41 35.76
CA PRO A 148 24.96 13.78 35.74
C PRO A 148 26.26 13.78 34.94
N THR A 149 26.34 14.67 33.96
CA THR A 149 27.61 15.03 33.32
C THR A 149 28.57 15.43 34.44
N LEU A 150 29.62 14.61 34.63
CA LEU A 150 30.75 14.92 35.53
C LEU A 150 31.45 16.20 35.06
#